data_AF-A0AAD8PLA0-F1
#
_entry.id   AF-A0AAD8PLA0-F1
#
_cell.length_a   1.000
_cell.length_b   1.000
_cell.length_c   1.000
_cell.angle_alpha   90.00
_cell.angle_beta   90.00
_cell.angle_gamma   90.00
#
_symmetry.space_group_name_H-M   'P 1'
#
loop_
_entity.id
_entity.type
_entity.pdbx_description
1 polymer ?
#
loop_
_entity_poly.entity_id
_entity_poly.type
_entity_poly.pdbx_seq_one_letter_code
_entity_poly.pdbx_strand_id
1 'polypeptide(L)' 'MSSNLSNFNKPCSGCRRRKVRCDKAKPCLNCVRHGIPCIYDPQRDMGVPTPESQQQL' A
#
# COMPACT_ATOMS: atom_id res chain seq x y z
N MET A 1 22.00 -0.52 13.65
CA MET A 1 21.07 0.59 13.99
C MET A 1 20.39 1.05 12.71
N SER A 2 19.06 1.00 12.72
CA SER A 2 18.16 1.89 11.97
C SER A 2 18.23 1.79 10.43
N SER A 3 17.18 1.49 9.68
CA SER A 3 15.82 1.97 9.86
C SER A 3 14.86 1.10 9.03
N ASN A 4 14.09 0.23 9.69
CA ASN A 4 12.81 -0.24 9.16
C ASN A 4 11.83 0.94 9.25
N LEU A 5 12.03 1.98 8.43
CA LEU A 5 11.03 3.02 8.24
C LEU A 5 10.18 2.60 7.06
N SER A 6 9.28 1.67 7.36
CA SER A 6 8.19 1.25 6.49
C SER A 6 7.60 2.50 5.86
N ASN A 7 7.70 2.56 4.54
CA ASN A 7 7.38 3.72 3.72
C ASN A 7 5.85 3.90 3.68
N PHE A 8 5.24 4.28 4.81
CA PHE A 8 3.83 4.65 4.97
C PHE A 8 3.48 5.94 4.20
N ASN A 9 4.32 6.35 3.26
CA ASN A 9 4.12 7.51 2.39
C ASN A 9 3.25 7.19 1.16
N LYS A 10 2.67 6.00 1.08
CA LYS A 10 1.82 5.61 -0.05
C LYS A 10 0.40 6.18 0.10
N PRO A 11 -0.15 6.82 -0.95
CA PRO A 11 -1.56 7.17 -0.98
C PRO A 11 -2.44 5.92 -1.02
N CYS A 12 -3.64 5.98 -0.46
CA CYS A 12 -4.62 4.90 -0.59
C CYS A 12 -4.94 4.62 -2.08
N SER A 13 -5.47 3.43 -2.38
CA SER A 13 -5.80 3.01 -3.74
C SER A 13 -6.81 3.96 -4.42
N GLY A 14 -7.77 4.49 -3.66
CA GLY A 14 -8.76 5.47 -4.15
C GLY A 14 -8.11 6.77 -4.61
N CYS A 15 -7.23 7.35 -3.79
CA CYS A 15 -6.48 8.56 -4.15
C CYS A 15 -5.46 8.29 -5.26
N ARG A 16 -4.78 7.12 -5.23
CA ARG A 16 -3.83 6.70 -6.27
C ARG A 16 -4.51 6.60 -7.64
N ARG A 17 -5.66 5.91 -7.71
CA ARG A 17 -6.43 5.74 -8.96
C ARG A 17 -6.91 7.08 -9.53
N ARG A 18 -7.33 7.99 -8.65
CA ARG A 18 -7.82 9.32 -9.02
C ARG A 18 -6.71 10.36 -9.19
N LYS A 19 -5.46 9.99 -8.96
CA LYS A 19 -4.27 10.86 -9.04
C LYS A 19 -4.40 12.15 -8.21
N VAL A 20 -5.02 12.05 -7.03
CA VAL A 20 -5.16 13.17 -6.08
C VAL A 20 -4.27 12.96 -4.86
N ARG A 21 -3.91 14.06 -4.19
CA ARG A 21 -3.15 14.01 -2.93
C ARG A 21 -3.98 13.31 -1.86
N CYS A 22 -3.43 12.26 -1.25
CA CYS A 22 -4.04 11.58 -0.12
C CYS A 22 -3.64 12.29 1.18
N ASP A 23 -4.62 12.62 2.02
CA ASP A 23 -4.44 13.12 3.39
C ASP A 23 -3.96 12.04 4.36
N LYS A 24 -3.95 10.77 3.91
CA LYS A 24 -3.45 9.60 4.65
C LYS A 24 -4.21 9.26 5.93
N ALA A 25 -5.35 9.91 6.20
CA ALA A 25 -6.27 9.44 7.23
C ALA A 25 -6.91 8.11 6.81
N LYS A 26 -7.47 7.38 7.78
CA LYS A 26 -8.17 6.11 7.54
C LYS A 26 -9.57 6.16 8.18
N PRO A 27 -10.63 6.35 7.37
CA PRO A 27 -10.64 6.62 5.92
C PRO A 27 -10.12 8.02 5.56
N CYS A 28 -9.61 8.18 4.34
CA CYS A 28 -9.08 9.46 3.86
C CYS A 28 -10.21 10.47 3.56
N LEU A 29 -9.99 11.76 3.78
CA LEU A 29 -11.01 12.80 3.59
C LEU A 29 -11.53 12.83 2.14
N ASN A 30 -10.66 12.66 1.15
CA ASN A 30 -11.07 12.58 -0.26
C ASN A 30 -11.95 11.34 -0.52
N CYS A 31 -11.68 10.24 0.17
CA CYS A 31 -12.44 9.01 0.03
C CYS A 31 -13.86 9.20 0.61
N VAL A 32 -13.94 9.81 1.80
CA VAL A 32 -15.20 10.14 2.47
C VAL A 32 -16.04 11.11 1.65
N ARG A 33 -15.46 12.22 1.19
CA ARG A 33 -16.17 13.25 0.39
C ARG A 33 -16.79 12.71 -0.89
N HIS A 34 -16.15 11.69 -1.48
CA HIS A 34 -16.60 11.10 -2.73
C HIS A 34 -17.36 9.78 -2.55
N GLY A 35 -17.57 9.33 -1.30
CA GLY A 35 -18.27 8.08 -1.01
C GLY A 35 -17.60 6.83 -1.61
N ILE A 36 -16.27 6.86 -1.80
CA ILE A 36 -15.52 5.74 -2.40
C ILE A 36 -14.74 4.95 -1.35
N PRO A 37 -14.44 3.66 -1.60
CA PRO A 37 -13.67 2.85 -0.67
C PRO A 37 -12.23 3.36 -0.48
N CYS A 38 -11.84 3.56 0.78
CA CYS A 38 -10.48 3.93 1.19
C CYS A 38 -9.66 2.68 1.54
N ILE A 39 -9.00 2.08 0.56
CA ILE A 39 -8.21 0.86 0.76
C ILE A 39 -6.74 1.21 0.70
N TYR A 40 -6.01 0.97 1.78
CA TYR A 40 -4.55 0.93 1.75
C TYR A 40 -4.19 -0.52 1.50
N ASP A 41 -3.69 -0.82 0.29
CA ASP A 41 -3.15 -2.13 0.01
C ASP A 41 -1.93 -2.30 0.92
N PRO A 42 -1.91 -3.29 1.82
CA PRO A 42 -0.67 -3.71 2.43
C PRO A 42 0.08 -4.37 1.29
N GLN A 43 0.79 -3.57 0.48
CA GLN A 43 1.61 -4.10 -0.58
C GLN A 43 2.47 -5.17 0.06
N ARG A 44 2.21 -6.40 -0.37
CA ARG A 44 2.97 -7.59 -0.04
C ARG A 44 4.43 -7.16 0.03
N ASP A 45 5.02 -7.24 1.21
CA ASP A 45 6.45 -7.44 1.32
C ASP A 45 6.71 -8.78 0.61
N MET A 46 6.72 -8.75 -0.73
CA MET A 46 7.13 -9.85 -1.61
C MET A 46 8.66 -9.90 -1.54
N GLY A 47 9.14 -10.13 -0.32
CA GLY A 47 10.32 -10.91 -0.01
C GLY A 47 9.89 -12.24 0.60
N VAL A 48 8.73 -12.80 0.20
CA VAL A 48 8.48 -14.23 0.39
C VAL A 48 9.11 -14.91 -0.83
N PRO A 49 10.34 -15.44 -0.75
CA PRO A 49 10.78 -16.41 -1.74
C PRO A 49 9.77 -17.56 -1.68
N THR A 50 9.07 -17.80 -2.78
CA THR A 50 8.34 -19.05 -2.97
C THR A 50 9.34 -20.19 -2.77
N PRO A 51 9.07 -21.19 -1.91
CA PRO A 51 10.01 -22.30 -1.68
C PRO A 51 10.20 -23.25 -2.88
N GLU A 52 9.72 -22.91 -4.07
CA GLU A 52 9.61 -23.81 -5.24
C GLU A 52 10.56 -23.43 -6.39
N SER A 53 11.74 -22.87 -6.09
CA SER A 53 12.81 -22.70 -7.10
C SER A 53 14.15 -23.29 -6.67
N GLN A 54 14.13 -24.19 -5.68
CA GLN A 54 15.29 -24.98 -5.26
C GLN A 54 15.01 -26.46 -5.55
N GLN A 55 15.13 -26.86 -6.82
CA GLN A 55 15.50 -28.21 -7.25
C GLN A 55 15.72 -28.15 -8.77
N GLN A 56 16.84 -27.54 -9.14
CA GLN A 56 17.52 -27.82 -10.39
C GLN A 56 18.79 -28.61 -10.03
N LEU A 57 18.94 -29.73 -10.74
CA LEU A 57 19.94 -30.81 -10.69
C LEU A 57 19.78 -31.88 -9.61
#